data_AF-X1B3C3-F1
#
_entry.id   AF-X1B3C3-F1
#
_cell.length_a   1.000
_cell.length_b   1.000
_cell.length_c   1.000
_cell.angle_alpha   90.00
_cell.angle_beta   90.00
_cell.angle_gamma   90.00
#
_symmetry.space_group_name_H-M   'P 1'
#
loop_
_entity.id
_entity.type
_entity.pdbx_description
1 polymer ?
#
loop_
_entity_poly.entity_id
_entity_poly.type
_entity_poly.pdbx_seq_one_letter_code
_entity_poly.pdbx_strand_id
1 'polypeptide(L)'
;CHYFWFQRAGAGARAANIARQRRIESMYSEMMGRYQPGGAFEKRGLGEIEQARTRGVGQETQQMISGGMYGTTTAAGIGRGWEAEVGAPARLRLEDVMQQRLTGIQQQKAGFLERIQEPYPDYSALMSAIMR
;
A
#
# COMPACT_ATOMS: atom_id res chain seq x y z
N CYS A 1 18.78 -20.85 -42.54
CA CYS A 1 19.15 -19.68 -41.72
C CYS A 1 17.97 -18.87 -41.14
N HIS A 2 16.74 -18.92 -41.68
CA HIS A 2 15.61 -18.15 -41.13
C HIS A 2 15.12 -18.66 -39.76
N TYR A 3 15.13 -19.96 -39.52
CA TYR A 3 14.64 -20.57 -38.26
C TYR A 3 15.39 -20.08 -37.01
N PHE A 4 16.70 -19.86 -37.11
CA PHE A 4 17.55 -19.37 -36.01
C PHE A 4 17.23 -17.91 -35.64
N TRP A 5 16.87 -17.08 -36.62
CA TRP A 5 16.47 -15.68 -36.39
C TRP A 5 15.10 -15.59 -35.69
N PHE A 6 14.13 -16.42 -36.09
CA PHE A 6 12.83 -16.48 -35.41
C PHE A 6 12.95 -16.97 -33.97
N GLN A 7 13.77 -18.00 -33.71
CA GLN A 7 14.01 -18.48 -32.35
C GLN A 7 14.71 -17.43 -31.47
N ARG A 8 15.70 -16.72 -32.01
CA ARG A 8 16.44 -15.68 -31.27
C ARG A 8 15.60 -14.43 -31.02
N ALA A 9 14.78 -14.01 -31.99
CA ALA A 9 13.81 -12.93 -31.84
C ALA A 9 12.71 -13.28 -30.81
N GLY A 10 12.19 -14.51 -30.85
CA GLY A 10 11.23 -15.03 -29.88
C GLY A 10 11.80 -15.13 -28.46
N ALA A 11 13.05 -15.58 -28.32
CA ALA A 11 13.74 -15.63 -27.03
C ALA A 11 14.00 -14.22 -26.45
N GLY A 12 14.39 -13.26 -27.29
CA GLY A 12 14.55 -11.85 -26.89
C GLY A 12 13.23 -11.20 -26.42
N ALA A 13 12.14 -11.44 -27.14
CA ALA A 13 10.81 -10.95 -26.77
C ALA A 13 10.30 -11.56 -25.44
N ARG A 14 10.52 -12.86 -25.22
CA ARG A 14 10.19 -13.52 -23.93
C ARG A 14 11.01 -12.95 -22.78
N ALA A 15 12.32 -12.78 -22.96
CA ALA A 15 13.20 -12.21 -21.94
C ALA A 15 12.79 -10.76 -21.57
N ALA A 16 12.44 -9.93 -22.56
CA ALA A 16 11.95 -8.57 -22.34
C ALA A 16 10.61 -8.54 -21.58
N ASN A 17 9.69 -9.45 -21.89
CA ASN A 17 8.41 -9.57 -21.19
C ASN A 17 8.59 -10.01 -19.72
N ILE A 18 9.47 -10.99 -19.45
CA ILE A 18 9.80 -11.42 -18.09
C ILE A 18 10.44 -10.27 -17.30
N ALA A 19 11.38 -9.53 -17.90
CA ALA A 19 12.01 -8.37 -17.25
C ALA A 19 10.98 -7.28 -16.91
N ARG A 20 10.03 -7.01 -17.83
CA ARG A 20 8.93 -6.07 -17.60
C ARG A 20 8.02 -6.54 -16.46
N GLN A 21 7.65 -7.82 -16.44
CA GLN A 21 6.84 -8.40 -15.37
C GLN A 21 7.52 -8.24 -14.01
N ARG A 22 8.80 -8.63 -13.88
CA ARG A 22 9.56 -8.48 -12.63
C ARG A 22 9.61 -7.04 -12.14
N ARG A 23 9.81 -6.08 -13.06
CA ARG A 23 9.82 -4.65 -12.72
C ARG A 23 8.47 -4.21 -12.15
N ILE A 24 7.37 -4.64 -12.78
CA ILE A 24 6.02 -4.28 -12.35
C ILE A 24 5.68 -4.94 -11.00
N GLU A 25 6.04 -6.20 -10.81
CA GLU A 25 5.89 -6.90 -9.53
C GLU A 25 6.66 -6.20 -8.40
N SER A 26 7.89 -5.76 -8.68
CA SER A 26 8.71 -5.00 -7.74
C SER A 26 8.07 -3.66 -7.37
N MET A 27 7.52 -2.93 -8.35
CA MET A 27 6.80 -1.67 -8.10
C MET A 27 5.59 -1.89 -7.19
N TYR A 28 4.77 -2.92 -7.46
CA TYR A 28 3.63 -3.23 -6.61
C TYR A 28 4.05 -3.65 -5.19
N SER A 29 5.11 -4.45 -5.06
CA SER A 29 5.65 -4.83 -3.75
C SER A 29 6.11 -3.62 -2.94
N GLU A 30 6.78 -2.66 -3.57
CA GLU A 30 7.16 -1.40 -2.93
C GLU A 30 5.93 -0.59 -2.50
N MET A 31 4.92 -0.47 -3.37
CA MET A 31 3.67 0.23 -3.06
C MET A 31 2.94 -0.42 -1.87
N MET A 32 2.80 -1.75 -1.87
CA MET A 32 2.18 -2.47 -0.75
C MET A 32 2.95 -2.25 0.56
N GLY A 33 4.28 -2.28 0.52
CA GLY A 33 5.12 -2.06 1.71
C GLY A 33 4.93 -0.68 2.36
N ARG A 34 4.49 0.33 1.61
CA ARG A 34 4.18 1.67 2.17
C ARG A 34 2.92 1.68 3.05
N TYR A 35 1.93 0.84 2.72
CA TYR A 35 0.60 0.79 3.34
C TYR A 35 0.37 -0.44 4.23
N GLN A 36 1.32 -1.37 4.28
CA GLN A 36 1.28 -2.47 5.25
C GLN A 36 1.41 -1.93 6.70
N PRO A 37 0.91 -2.69 7.69
CA PRO A 37 1.17 -2.39 9.09
C PRO A 37 2.68 -2.22 9.37
N GLY A 38 3.04 -1.20 10.13
CA GLY A 38 4.41 -0.74 10.37
C GLY A 38 5.03 0.07 9.23
N GLY A 39 4.32 0.26 8.12
CA GLY A 39 4.76 0.98 6.93
C GLY A 39 4.93 2.49 7.14
N ALA A 40 5.52 3.15 6.15
CA ALA A 40 5.79 4.59 6.20
C ALA A 40 4.50 5.43 6.31
N PHE A 41 3.40 4.99 5.71
CA PHE A 41 2.12 5.68 5.80
C PHE A 41 1.56 5.66 7.22
N GLU A 42 1.50 4.49 7.85
CA GLU A 42 1.02 4.34 9.23
C GLU A 42 1.87 5.16 10.20
N LYS A 43 3.19 5.07 10.11
CA LYS A 43 4.11 5.82 10.98
C LYS A 43 3.85 7.33 10.93
N ARG A 44 3.59 7.88 9.74
CA ARG A 44 3.25 9.30 9.57
C ARG A 44 1.88 9.61 10.16
N GLY A 45 0.87 8.78 9.87
CA GLY A 45 -0.48 8.95 10.41
C GLY A 45 -0.53 8.91 11.94
N LEU A 46 0.15 7.93 12.56
CA LEU A 46 0.28 7.85 14.01
C LEU A 46 1.02 9.07 14.60
N GLY A 47 2.04 9.56 13.91
CA GLY A 47 2.74 10.79 14.29
C GLY A 47 1.83 12.02 14.27
N GLU A 48 0.97 12.15 13.27
CA GLU A 48 -0.02 13.23 13.18
C GLU A 48 -1.08 13.13 14.30
N ILE A 49 -1.54 11.92 14.62
CA ILE A 49 -2.47 11.67 15.73
C ILE A 49 -1.84 12.08 17.07
N GLU A 50 -0.57 11.75 17.32
CA GLU A 50 0.09 12.13 18.57
C GLU A 50 0.33 13.65 18.67
N GLN A 51 0.62 14.31 17.55
CA GLN A 51 0.67 15.78 17.52
C GLN A 51 -0.69 16.41 17.83
N ALA A 52 -1.76 15.85 17.25
CA ALA A 52 -3.13 16.28 17.52
C ALA A 52 -3.49 16.08 19.00
N ARG A 53 -3.09 14.95 19.60
CA ARG A 53 -3.24 14.67 21.03
C ARG A 53 -2.58 15.72 21.88
N THR A 54 -1.31 16.01 21.61
CA THR A 54 -0.53 17.00 22.36
C THR A 54 -1.19 18.37 22.34
N ARG A 55 -1.71 18.79 21.18
CA ARG A 55 -2.41 20.07 21.02
C ARG A 55 -3.76 20.07 21.73
N GLY A 56 -4.60 19.05 21.52
CA GLY A 56 -5.95 18.96 22.10
C GLY A 56 -5.92 18.87 23.62
N VAL A 57 -5.15 17.92 24.17
CA VAL A 57 -4.97 17.77 25.62
C VAL A 57 -4.37 19.04 26.23
N GLY A 58 -3.41 19.67 25.56
CA GLY A 58 -2.81 20.93 26.02
C GLY A 58 -3.82 22.08 26.11
N GLN A 59 -4.67 22.23 25.09
CA GLN A 59 -5.72 23.25 25.05
C GLN A 59 -6.77 23.03 26.15
N GLU A 60 -7.28 21.81 26.30
CA GLU A 60 -8.24 21.48 27.37
C GLU A 60 -7.63 21.66 28.77
N THR A 61 -6.35 21.30 28.93
CA THR A 61 -5.64 21.51 30.19
C THR A 61 -5.53 23.00 30.52
N GLN A 62 -5.20 23.85 29.54
CA GLN A 62 -5.14 25.30 29.75
C GLN A 62 -6.50 25.89 30.12
N GLN A 63 -7.58 25.43 29.49
CA GLN A 63 -8.94 25.84 29.85
C GLN A 63 -9.24 25.47 31.31
N MET A 64 -8.87 24.27 31.75
CA MET A 64 -9.06 23.83 33.13
C MET A 64 -8.21 24.62 34.13
N ILE A 65 -6.99 25.00 33.76
CA ILE A 65 -6.14 25.92 34.56
C ILE A 65 -6.83 27.27 34.70
N SER A 66 -7.32 27.86 33.60
CA SER A 66 -7.98 29.16 33.62
C SER A 66 -9.29 29.15 34.43
N GLY A 67 -10.00 28.02 34.45
CA GLY A 67 -11.22 27.83 35.24
C GLY A 67 -10.99 27.40 36.68
N GLY A 68 -9.73 27.30 37.14
CA GLY A 68 -9.40 26.88 38.51
C GLY A 68 -9.70 25.40 38.81
N MET A 69 -9.96 24.58 37.79
CA MET A 69 -10.27 23.14 37.91
C MET A 69 -9.05 22.24 37.75
N TYR A 70 -7.87 22.84 37.56
CA TYR A 70 -6.61 22.11 37.47
C TYR A 70 -6.29 21.38 38.77
N GLY A 71 -6.01 20.07 38.68
CA GLY A 71 -5.79 19.20 39.84
C GLY A 71 -7.01 18.42 40.34
N THR A 72 -8.19 18.64 39.74
CA THR A 72 -9.38 17.81 40.00
C THR A 72 -9.35 16.48 39.22
N THR A 73 -10.12 15.48 39.64
CA THR A 73 -10.26 14.20 38.93
C THR A 73 -10.68 14.37 37.46
N THR A 74 -11.45 15.42 37.15
CA THR A 74 -11.84 15.80 35.79
C THR A 74 -10.62 16.16 34.94
N ALA A 75 -9.65 16.91 35.50
CA ALA A 75 -8.40 17.24 34.80
C ALA A 75 -7.54 15.99 34.52
N ALA A 76 -7.57 14.99 35.40
CA ALA A 76 -6.90 13.69 35.18
C ALA A 76 -7.58 12.81 34.11
N GLY A 77 -8.79 13.16 33.69
CA GLY A 77 -9.57 12.45 32.67
C GLY A 77 -9.33 12.94 31.23
N ILE A 78 -8.78 14.14 31.04
CA ILE A 78 -8.66 14.82 29.73
C ILE A 78 -8.01 13.92 28.67
N GLY A 79 -6.85 13.34 28.97
CA GLY A 79 -6.15 12.48 28.02
C GLY A 79 -6.94 11.23 27.63
N ARG A 80 -7.75 10.69 28.54
CA ARG A 80 -8.64 9.54 28.25
C ARG A 80 -9.87 9.97 27.46
N GLY A 81 -10.42 11.16 27.74
CA GLY A 81 -11.51 11.75 26.96
C GLY A 81 -11.11 11.99 25.51
N TRP A 82 -9.98 12.68 25.31
CA TRP A 82 -9.44 12.92 23.97
C TRP A 82 -9.17 11.60 23.21
N GLU A 83 -8.62 10.60 23.88
CA GLU A 83 -8.36 9.30 23.28
C GLU A 83 -9.66 8.59 22.86
N ALA A 84 -10.72 8.66 23.66
CA ALA A 84 -12.02 8.08 23.31
C ALA A 84 -12.73 8.81 22.16
N GLU A 85 -12.66 10.14 22.14
CA GLU A 85 -13.42 10.98 21.19
C GLU A 85 -12.70 11.19 19.86
N VAL A 86 -11.37 11.27 19.89
CA VAL A 86 -10.55 11.65 18.73
C VAL A 86 -9.52 10.59 18.40
N GLY A 87 -8.72 10.16 19.38
CA GLY A 87 -7.59 9.25 19.16
C GLY A 87 -7.97 7.91 18.56
N ALA A 88 -8.83 7.15 19.25
CA ALA A 88 -9.26 5.83 18.81
C ALA A 88 -10.00 5.88 17.45
N PRO A 89 -10.99 6.77 17.23
CA PRO A 89 -11.60 6.92 15.91
C PRO A 89 -10.61 7.30 14.80
N ALA A 90 -9.61 8.13 15.09
CA ALA A 90 -8.60 8.51 14.10
C ALA A 90 -7.71 7.32 13.69
N ARG A 91 -7.32 6.45 14.64
CA ARG A 91 -6.54 5.25 14.33
C ARG A 91 -7.36 4.23 13.52
N LEU A 92 -8.65 4.06 13.84
CA LEU A 92 -9.55 3.22 13.03
C LEU A 92 -9.68 3.76 11.59
N ARG A 93 -9.88 5.07 11.42
CA ARG A 93 -9.92 5.67 10.07
C ARG A 93 -8.60 5.51 9.32
N LEU A 94 -7.47 5.62 10.03
CA LEU A 94 -6.15 5.39 9.43
C LEU A 94 -6.04 3.96 8.91
N GLU A 95 -6.46 2.98 9.72
CA GLU A 95 -6.48 1.57 9.33
C GLU A 95 -7.41 1.33 8.14
N ASP A 96 -8.64 1.87 8.15
CA ASP A 96 -9.58 1.74 7.03
C ASP A 96 -8.99 2.27 5.72
N VAL A 97 -8.35 3.45 5.76
CA VAL A 97 -7.69 4.02 4.57
C VAL A 97 -6.55 3.13 4.11
N MET A 98 -5.74 2.59 5.02
CA MET A 98 -4.67 1.66 4.69
C MET A 98 -5.21 0.41 4.01
N GLN A 99 -6.25 -0.21 4.57
CA GLN A 99 -6.89 -1.40 4.02
C GLN A 99 -7.46 -1.11 2.62
N GLN A 100 -8.20 -0.01 2.43
CA GLN A 100 -8.74 0.39 1.13
C GLN A 100 -7.63 0.56 0.07
N ARG A 101 -6.52 1.21 0.43
CA ARG A 101 -5.38 1.38 -0.48
C ARG A 101 -4.70 0.05 -0.79
N LEU A 102 -4.48 -0.78 0.22
CA LEU A 102 -3.85 -2.09 0.05
C LEU A 102 -4.70 -3.00 -0.85
N THR A 103 -6.01 -3.08 -0.63
CA THR A 103 -6.94 -3.82 -1.48
C THR A 103 -6.92 -3.30 -2.91
N GLY A 104 -6.94 -1.98 -3.12
CA GLY A 104 -6.84 -1.39 -4.46
C GLY A 104 -5.54 -1.77 -5.18
N ILE A 105 -4.41 -1.74 -4.47
CA ILE A 105 -3.11 -2.15 -5.03
C ILE A 105 -3.11 -3.65 -5.36
N GLN A 106 -3.67 -4.49 -4.50
CA GLN A 106 -3.77 -5.94 -4.73
C GLN A 106 -4.63 -6.26 -5.95
N GLN A 107 -5.78 -5.60 -6.10
CA GLN A 107 -6.65 -5.76 -7.28
C GLN A 107 -5.95 -5.33 -8.57
N GLN A 108 -5.23 -4.20 -8.54
CA GLN A 108 -4.44 -3.74 -9.69
C GLN A 108 -3.33 -4.74 -10.07
N LYS A 109 -2.64 -5.30 -9.08
CA LYS A 109 -1.64 -6.34 -9.30
C LYS A 109 -2.26 -7.61 -9.88
N ALA A 110 -3.39 -8.07 -9.33
CA ALA A 110 -4.11 -9.24 -9.85
C ALA A 110 -4.53 -9.05 -11.31
N GLY A 111 -5.17 -7.92 -11.63
CA GLY A 111 -5.56 -7.62 -13.02
C GLY A 111 -4.37 -7.43 -13.96
N PHE A 112 -3.21 -7.00 -13.47
CA PHE A 112 -1.98 -7.04 -14.26
C PHE A 112 -1.54 -8.47 -14.55
N LEU A 113 -1.48 -9.34 -13.54
CA LEU A 113 -1.09 -10.74 -13.68
C LEU A 113 -2.02 -11.52 -14.62
N GLU A 114 -3.34 -11.30 -14.54
CA GLU A 114 -4.33 -11.91 -15.45
C GLU A 114 -4.13 -11.50 -16.92
N ARG A 115 -3.66 -10.28 -17.17
CA ARG A 115 -3.35 -9.79 -18.52
C ARG A 115 -2.00 -10.25 -19.05
N ILE A 116 -1.17 -10.89 -18.23
CA ILE A 116 0.03 -11.58 -18.71
C ILE A 116 -0.45 -12.85 -19.38
N GLN A 117 -0.95 -12.70 -20.61
CA GLN A 117 -1.15 -13.81 -21.52
C GLN A 117 0.27 -14.28 -21.89
N GLU A 118 0.63 -15.46 -21.41
CA GLU A 118 1.80 -16.18 -21.93
C GLU A 118 1.68 -16.17 -23.45
N PRO A 119 2.66 -15.65 -24.21
CA PRO A 119 2.71 -15.94 -25.63
C PRO A 119 3.01 -17.44 -25.73
N TYR A 120 1.95 -18.24 -25.69
CA TYR A 120 1.96 -19.66 -26.04
C TYR A 120 2.75 -19.74 -27.35
N PRO A 121 3.74 -20.63 -27.48
CA PRO A 121 4.46 -20.74 -28.74
C PRO A 121 3.41 -20.91 -29.84
N ASP A 122 3.48 -20.11 -30.88
CA ASP A 122 2.57 -20.27 -32.02
C ASP A 122 2.80 -21.66 -32.61
N TYR A 123 1.96 -22.62 -32.23
CA TYR A 123 2.06 -24.01 -32.68
C TYR A 123 1.84 -24.10 -34.19
N SER A 124 1.21 -23.10 -34.82
CA SER A 124 1.08 -23.07 -36.28
C SER A 124 2.44 -22.83 -36.95
N ALA A 125 3.28 -21.96 -36.39
CA ALA A 125 4.64 -21.74 -36.85
C ALA A 125 5.53 -22.98 -36.63
N LEU A 126 5.35 -23.67 -35.50
CA LEU A 126 6.06 -24.92 -35.18
C LEU A 126 5.65 -26.09 -36.09
N MET A 127 4.35 -26.25 -36.35
CA MET A 127 3.82 -27.27 -37.25
C MET A 127 4.19 -27.02 -38.72
N SER A 128 4.25 -25.76 -39.15
CA SER A 128 4.70 -25.40 -40.51
C SER A 128 6.18 -25.72 -40.77
N ALA A 129 7.00 -25.81 -39.72
CA ALA A 129 8.41 -26.17 -39.78
C ALA A 129 8.65 -27.69 -39.69
N ILE A 130 7.69 -28.44 -39.14
CA ILE A 130 7.72 -29.92 -39.05
C ILE A 130 7.12 -30.57 -40.31
N MET A 131 6.17 -29.90 -40.98
CA MET A 131 5.53 -30.39 -42.21
C MET A 131 6.21 -29.96 -43.53
N ARG A 132 7.45 -29.44 -43.47
CA ARG A 132 8.33 -29.26 -44.65
C ARG A 132 9.48 -30.24 -44.57
#